data_AF-A0A1N6VWK9-F1
#
_entry.id   AF-A0A1N6VWK9-F1
#
_cell.length_a   1.000
_cell.length_b   1.000
_cell.length_c   1.000
_cell.angle_alpha   90.00
_cell.angle_beta   90.00
_cell.angle_gamma   90.00
#
_symmetry.space_group_name_H-M   'P 1'
#
loop_
_entity.id
_entity.type
_entity.pdbx_description
1 polymer ?
#
loop_
_entity_poly.entity_id
_entity_poly.type
_entity_poly.pdbx_seq_one_letter_code
_entity_poly.pdbx_strand_id
1 'polypeptide(L)' 'MYSYEERMRAVKLYIQYDLSAAATIRELGYPSRQNLDRWYQEYREYEDLHRSFPSNPGLYCQ' A
#
# COMPACT_ATOMS: atom_id res chain seq x y z
N MET A 1 9.51 2.06 9.04
CA MET A 1 8.45 3.06 8.81
C MET A 1 8.66 3.57 7.40
N TYR A 2 7.66 3.48 6.52
CA TYR A 2 7.82 3.86 5.10
C TYR A 2 7.29 5.27 4.87
N SER A 3 7.99 6.06 4.07
CA SER A 3 7.54 7.37 3.64
C SER A 3 6.27 7.28 2.80
N TYR A 4 5.54 8.38 2.67
CA TYR A 4 4.38 8.45 1.78
C TYR A 4 4.75 8.10 0.33
N GLU A 5 5.89 8.60 -0.16
CA GLU A 5 6.36 8.35 -1.52
C GLU A 5 6.66 6.87 -1.77
N GLU A 6 7.33 6.20 -0.83
CA GLU A 6 7.60 4.76 -0.93
C GLU A 6 6.32 3.93 -0.96
N ARG A 7 5.34 4.27 -0.11
CA ARG A 7 4.05 3.58 -0.07
C ARG A 7 3.26 3.77 -1.36
N MET A 8 3.20 5.00 -1.85
CA MET A 8 2.50 5.33 -3.10
C MET A 8 3.17 4.65 -4.30
N ARG A 9 4.51 4.59 -4.32
CA ARG A 9 5.26 3.86 -5.35
C ARG A 9 4.94 2.36 -5.31
N ALA A 10 4.89 1.77 -4.11
CA ALA A 10 4.55 0.36 -3.95
C ALA A 10 3.14 0.03 -4.44
N VAL A 11 2.15 0.86 -4.10
CA VAL A 11 0.76 0.66 -4.56
C VAL A 11 0.63 0.81 -6.08
N LYS A 12 1.27 1.81 -6.68
CA LYS A 12 1.26 1.98 -8.14
C LYS A 12 1.88 0.78 -8.86
N LEU A 13 3.01 0.31 -8.37
CA LEU A 13 3.69 -0.87 -8.93
C LEU A 13 2.85 -2.14 -8.76
N TYR A 14 2.16 -2.28 -7.62
CA TYR A 14 1.25 -3.38 -7.36
C TYR A 14 0.09 -3.44 -8.35
N ILE A 15 -0.50 -2.28 -8.69
CA ILE A 15 -1.54 -2.18 -9.73
C ILE A 15 -0.96 -2.49 -11.11
N GLN A 16 0.24 -1.98 -11.42
CA GLN A 16 0.92 -2.24 -12.71
C GLN A 16 1.22 -3.73 -12.93
N TYR A 17 1.45 -4.49 -11.86
CA TYR A 17 1.70 -5.93 -11.91
C TYR A 17 0.44 -6.78 -11.67
N ASP A 18 -0.74 -6.28 -12.02
CA ASP A 18 -2.02 -6.99 -11.89
C ASP A 18 -2.25 -7.55 -10.47
N LEU A 19 -1.91 -6.74 -9.45
CA LEU A 19 -2.04 -7.09 -8.04
C LEU A 19 -1.13 -8.27 -7.62
N SER A 20 0.02 -8.43 -8.28
CA SER A 20 1.06 -9.38 -7.90
C SER A 20 1.98 -8.81 -6.81
N ALA A 21 1.70 -9.20 -5.57
CA ALA A 21 2.51 -8.80 -4.41
C ALA A 21 3.92 -9.36 -4.51
N ALA A 22 4.08 -10.59 -5.00
CA ALA A 22 5.38 -11.21 -5.19
C ALA A 22 6.26 -10.42 -6.18
N ALA A 23 5.70 -9.95 -7.30
CA ALA A 23 6.44 -9.14 -8.26
C ALA A 23 6.86 -7.79 -7.66
N THR A 24 5.92 -7.13 -6.97
CA THR A 24 6.16 -5.82 -6.33
C THR A 24 7.27 -5.91 -5.27
N ILE A 25 7.20 -6.92 -4.40
CA ILE A 25 8.18 -7.14 -3.33
C ILE A 25 9.53 -7.53 -3.90
N ARG A 26 9.57 -8.34 -4.96
CA ARG A 26 10.81 -8.71 -5.64
C ARG A 26 11.51 -7.50 -6.27
N GLU A 27 10.73 -6.57 -6.84
CA GLU A 27 11.26 -5.34 -7.47
C GLU A 27 11.79 -4.34 -6.44
N LEU A 28 10.99 -4.07 -5.40
CA LEU A 28 11.28 -3.00 -4.45
C LEU A 28 12.12 -3.47 -3.25
N GLY A 29 12.09 -4.77 -2.94
CA GLY A 29 12.67 -5.33 -1.72
C GLY A 29 11.84 -5.07 -0.45
N TYR A 30 10.69 -4.41 -0.60
CA TYR A 30 9.71 -4.06 0.42
C TYR A 30 8.35 -3.82 -0.29
N PRO A 31 7.23 -3.59 0.41
CA PRO A 31 6.95 -3.86 1.81
C PRO A 31 6.67 -5.35 2.06
N SER A 32 6.09 -5.71 3.21
CA SER A 32 5.46 -7.03 3.37
C SER A 32 4.13 -7.09 2.61
N ARG A 33 3.67 -8.30 2.25
CA ARG A 33 2.38 -8.50 1.57
C ARG A 33 1.21 -7.84 2.31
N GLN A 34 1.15 -7.99 3.63
CA GLN A 34 0.10 -7.41 4.47
C GLN A 34 0.07 -5.87 4.40
N ASN A 35 1.23 -5.24 4.40
CA ASN A 35 1.32 -3.78 4.28
C ASN A 35 0.87 -3.32 2.90
N LEU A 36 1.24 -4.07 1.85
CA LEU A 36 0.84 -3.77 0.48
C LEU A 36 -0.68 -3.86 0.31
N ASP A 37 -1.29 -4.94 0.83
CA ASP A 37 -2.74 -5.15 0.78
C ASP A 37 -3.48 -4.01 1.51
N ARG A 38 -2.99 -3.59 2.68
CA ARG A 38 -3.57 -2.48 3.45
C ARG A 38 -3.49 -1.15 2.70
N TRP A 39 -2.32 -0.82 2.14
CA TRP A 39 -2.18 0.43 1.37
C TRP A 39 -3.04 0.40 0.11
N TYR A 40 -3.12 -0.75 -0.56
CA TYR A 40 -3.98 -0.87 -1.74
C TYR A 40 -5.47 -0.70 -1.39
N GLN A 41 -5.93 -1.25 -0.27
CA GLN A 41 -7.32 -1.06 0.19
C GLN A 41 -7.63 0.43 0.45
N GLU A 42 -6.74 1.11 1.15
CA GLU A 42 -6.86 2.56 1.41
C GLU A 42 -6.86 3.37 0.10
N TYR A 43 -5.93 3.06 -0.81
CA TYR A 43 -5.85 3.70 -2.12
C TYR A 43 -7.10 3.47 -2.98
N ARG A 44 -7.71 2.29 -2.88
CA ARG A 44 -8.96 1.96 -3.59
C ARG A 44 -10.16 2.79 -3.14
N GLU A 45 -10.18 3.21 -1.88
CA GLU A 45 -11.28 3.99 -1.31
C GLU A 45 -11.11 5.49 -1.51
N TYR A 46 -9.87 6.00 -1.36
CA TYR A 46 -9.61 7.44 -1.36
C TYR A 46 -8.84 7.96 -2.57
N GLU A 47 -8.40 7.06 -3.48
CA GLU A 47 -7.42 7.34 -4.54
C GLU A 47 -6.08 7.92 -4.03
N ASP A 48 -5.86 7.87 -2.72
CA ASP A 48 -4.71 8.41 -2.03
C ASP A 48 -4.38 7.60 -0.76
N LEU A 49 -3.18 7.79 -0.23
CA LEU A 49 -2.72 7.21 1.03
C LEU A 49 -2.53 8.30 2.08
N HIS A 50 -2.94 8.06 3.32
CA HIS A 50 -2.67 8.98 4.41
C HIS A 50 -1.15 9.18 4.59
N ARG A 51 -0.71 10.44 4.70
CA ARG A 51 0.71 10.79 4.88
C ARG A 51 1.33 10.24 6.16
N SER A 52 0.52 10.00 7.17
CA SER A 52 0.90 9.38 8.44
C SER A 52 0.25 8.01 8.52
N PHE A 53 0.97 6.98 8.99
CA PHE A 53 0.34 5.70 9.31
C PHE A 53 -0.77 5.96 10.33
N PRO A 54 -2.05 5.69 10.03
CA PRO A 54 -3.08 5.87 11.03
C PRO A 54 -2.81 4.88 12.15
N SER A 55 -2.52 5.41 13.34
CA SER A 55 -2.30 4.63 14.57
C SER A 55 -3.54 3.84 15.00
N ASN A 56 -4.64 3.90 14.25
CA ASN A 56 -5.86 3.16 14.50
C ASN A 56 -6.33 2.44 13.22
N PRO A 57 -6.25 1.10 13.15
CA PRO A 57 -6.79 0.32 12.03
C PRO A 57 -8.32 0.22 12.02
N GLY A 58 -9.02 0.82 12.99
CA GLY A 58 -10.47 0.66 13.18
C GLY A 58 -11.40 1.51 12.31
N LEU A 59 -10.92 2.26 11.31
CA LEU A 59 -11.76 3.14 10.48
C LEU A 59 -11.96 2.66 9.03
N TYR A 60 -11.81 1.36 8.77
CA TYR A 60 -12.21 0.75 7.51
C TYR A 60 -13.41 -0.17 7.74
N CYS A 61 -14.57 0.44 7.99
CA CYS A 61 -15.95 -0.04 7.80
C CYS A 61 -16.92 0.97 8.44
N GLN A 62 -17.28 2.05 7.75
CA GLN A 62 -18.66 2.51 7.47
C GLN A 62 -18.63 3.84 6.72
#